data_AF-A0A1Y2I9I9-F1
#
_entry.id   AF-A0A1Y2I9I9-F1
#
_cell.length_a   1.000
_cell.length_b   1.000
_cell.length_c   1.000
_cell.angle_alpha   90.00
_cell.angle_beta   90.00
_cell.angle_gamma   90.00
#
_symmetry.space_group_name_H-M   'P 1'
#
loop_
_entity.id
_entity.type
_entity.pdbx_description
1 polymer ?
#
loop_
_entity_poly.entity_id
_entity_poly.type
_entity_poly.pdbx_seq_one_letter_code
_entity_poly.pdbx_strand_id
1 'polypeptide(L)'
;ATFHTACVWRWGSDLETGNYVPPGETPPGKLLESRIQSEPGALCQFSYAVDTVHDKSLWNAQQKVEEYILQVKGFNRSKKPRRPWQDGSENNTSVYIMGSQMFFKRTKSTSRREASVKYKLHPWIEKVAKQSAWFPNPDRPVVLEPCNGVLRDINDSVPPYLRTGDLVWISFFVEFVIGINHWSTTFSPREIIRVGTVSSELVGD
;
A
#
# COMPACT_ATOMS: atom_id res chain seq x y z
N ALA A 1 -0.25 -9.56 -13.43
CA ALA A 1 -0.65 -8.46 -14.34
C ALA A 1 -0.52 -7.16 -13.57
N THR A 2 0.05 -6.13 -14.19
CA THR A 2 0.07 -4.77 -13.63
C THR A 2 -1.22 -4.06 -14.02
N PHE A 3 -1.85 -3.40 -13.06
CA PHE A 3 -3.05 -2.60 -13.26
C PHE A 3 -2.75 -1.14 -12.97
N HIS A 4 -3.58 -0.25 -13.54
CA HIS A 4 -3.45 1.19 -13.37
C HIS A 4 -4.79 1.81 -13.05
N THR A 5 -4.76 2.86 -12.24
CA THR A 5 -5.93 3.69 -11.91
C THR A 5 -5.50 5.12 -11.69
N ALA A 6 -6.43 6.06 -11.80
CA ALA A 6 -6.25 7.44 -11.37
C ALA A 6 -7.25 7.73 -10.25
N CYS A 7 -6.80 8.37 -9.19
CA CYS A 7 -7.64 8.63 -8.02
C CYS A 7 -7.14 9.86 -7.26
N VAL A 8 -8.01 10.39 -6.40
CA VAL A 8 -7.68 11.55 -5.55
C VAL A 8 -7.06 11.03 -4.26
N TRP A 9 -5.89 11.54 -3.90
CA TRP A 9 -5.17 11.18 -2.68
C TRP A 9 -5.90 11.71 -1.44
N ARG A 10 -6.05 10.87 -0.42
CA ARG A 10 -6.61 11.26 0.89
C ARG A 10 -5.51 11.34 1.94
N TRP A 11 -4.74 10.28 2.13
CA TRP A 11 -3.61 10.22 3.07
C TRP A 11 -2.71 9.02 2.76
N GLY A 12 -1.50 9.00 3.33
CA GLY A 12 -0.63 7.84 3.31
C GLY A 12 0.14 7.71 4.61
N SER A 13 0.64 6.51 4.89
CA SER A 13 1.68 6.30 5.89
C SER A 13 2.97 6.99 5.47
N ASP A 14 3.91 7.13 6.41
CA ASP A 14 5.26 7.56 6.09
C ASP A 14 5.87 6.70 4.95
N LEU A 15 6.50 7.35 3.97
CA LEU A 15 6.99 6.69 2.75
C LEU A 15 8.24 5.83 3.00
N GLU A 16 8.93 6.03 4.13
CA GLU A 16 10.13 5.30 4.49
C GLU A 16 9.87 4.26 5.56
N THR A 17 9.05 4.59 6.57
CA THR A 17 8.85 3.79 7.77
C THR A 17 7.43 3.24 7.93
N GLY A 18 6.50 3.57 7.03
CA GLY A 18 5.13 3.03 7.07
C GLY A 18 4.49 3.20 8.45
N ASN A 19 4.05 2.10 9.06
CA ASN A 19 3.58 2.07 10.45
C ASN A 19 4.57 1.43 11.44
N TYR A 20 5.80 1.11 11.01
CA TYR A 20 6.83 0.56 11.89
C TYR A 20 7.54 1.67 12.65
N VAL A 21 7.51 1.60 13.99
CA VAL A 21 8.19 2.55 14.86
C VAL A 21 8.92 1.77 15.95
N PRO A 22 10.27 1.73 15.96
CA PRO A 22 11.03 1.01 16.97
C PRO A 22 10.72 1.51 18.39
N PRO A 23 10.87 0.66 19.42
CA PRO A 23 10.73 1.09 20.81
C PRO A 23 11.65 2.28 21.13
N GLY A 24 11.08 3.33 21.74
CA GLY A 24 11.80 4.54 22.13
C GLY A 24 11.91 5.62 21.05
N GLU A 25 11.46 5.35 19.82
CA GLU A 25 11.45 6.32 18.73
C GLU A 25 10.14 7.13 18.71
N THR A 26 10.20 8.34 18.14
CA THR A 26 9.01 9.18 17.96
C THR A 26 8.27 8.76 16.68
N PRO A 27 6.96 8.44 16.75
CA PRO A 27 6.18 8.08 15.57
C PRO A 27 6.15 9.21 14.53
N PRO A 28 6.17 8.91 13.22
CA PRO A 28 5.91 9.90 12.18
C PRO A 28 4.58 10.62 12.40
N GLY A 29 4.52 11.90 12.00
CA GLY A 29 3.33 12.73 12.20
C GLY A 29 2.07 12.11 11.57
N LYS A 30 0.94 12.21 12.28
CA LYS A 30 -0.38 11.65 11.90
C LYS A 30 -0.51 10.11 11.95
N LEU A 31 0.51 9.37 12.40
CA LEU A 31 0.36 7.94 12.66
C LEU A 31 -0.39 7.72 13.98
N LEU A 32 -1.58 7.11 13.91
CA LEU A 32 -2.36 6.74 15.11
C LEU A 32 -1.64 5.68 15.93
N GLU A 33 -1.67 5.80 17.25
CA GLU A 33 -1.01 4.87 18.18
C GLU A 33 -1.46 3.42 17.97
N SER A 34 -2.76 3.22 17.72
CA SER A 34 -3.34 1.89 17.43
C SER A 34 -2.84 1.23 16.15
N ARG A 35 -2.16 1.98 15.27
CA ARG A 35 -1.59 1.48 14.01
C ARG A 35 -0.10 1.20 14.12
N ILE A 36 0.57 1.66 15.17
CA ILE A 36 2.00 1.47 15.38
C ILE A 36 2.32 -0.01 15.51
N GLN A 37 3.40 -0.44 14.85
CA GLN A 37 4.01 -1.74 15.03
C GLN A 37 5.44 -1.55 15.52
N SER A 38 5.72 -2.01 16.74
CA SER A 38 7.04 -1.90 17.36
C SER A 38 7.99 -3.03 16.98
N GLU A 39 7.45 -4.15 16.54
CA GLU A 39 8.19 -5.34 16.14
C GLU A 39 8.10 -5.55 14.62
N PRO A 40 9.22 -5.90 13.95
CA PRO A 40 9.19 -6.20 12.52
C PRO A 40 8.35 -7.45 12.26
N GLY A 41 7.41 -7.35 11.32
CA GLY A 41 6.57 -8.49 10.96
C GLY A 41 5.57 -8.21 9.86
N ALA A 42 4.70 -9.18 9.61
CA ALA A 42 3.68 -9.14 8.55
C ALA A 42 2.56 -8.10 8.77
N LEU A 43 2.53 -7.46 9.94
CA LEU A 43 1.63 -6.35 10.27
C LEU A 43 2.25 -4.98 9.96
N CYS A 44 3.55 -4.92 9.69
CA CYS A 44 4.21 -3.70 9.26
C CYS A 44 3.88 -3.43 7.79
N GLN A 45 3.20 -2.33 7.52
CA GLN A 45 2.65 -2.00 6.21
C GLN A 45 2.81 -0.52 5.88
N PHE A 46 3.03 -0.26 4.60
CA PHE A 46 2.69 1.01 3.99
C PHE A 46 1.21 1.00 3.65
N SER A 47 0.49 2.08 3.97
CA SER A 47 -0.94 2.24 3.70
C SER A 47 -1.17 3.51 2.92
N TYR A 48 -1.95 3.43 1.84
CA TYR A 48 -2.22 4.56 0.96
C TYR A 48 -3.73 4.64 0.73
N ALA A 49 -4.31 5.75 1.13
CA ALA A 49 -5.74 5.97 1.10
C ALA A 49 -6.09 6.97 0.00
N VAL A 50 -7.08 6.58 -0.79
CA VAL A 50 -7.60 7.38 -1.89
C VAL A 50 -9.07 7.65 -1.65
N ASP A 51 -9.51 8.84 -2.05
CA ASP A 51 -10.89 9.26 -1.95
C ASP A 51 -11.74 8.47 -2.95
N THR A 52 -12.86 7.95 -2.44
CA THR A 52 -13.86 7.24 -3.23
C THR A 52 -15.26 7.74 -2.90
N VAL A 53 -15.41 8.96 -2.36
CA VAL A 53 -16.71 9.57 -2.09
C VAL A 53 -17.48 9.74 -3.40
N HIS A 54 -16.83 10.33 -4.41
CA HIS A 54 -17.43 10.64 -5.70
C HIS A 54 -17.17 9.59 -6.79
N ASP A 55 -16.09 8.81 -6.67
CA ASP A 55 -15.77 7.73 -7.61
C ASP A 55 -15.70 6.36 -6.88
N LYS A 56 -16.63 5.47 -7.23
CA LYS A 56 -16.70 4.09 -6.71
C LYS A 56 -16.03 3.07 -7.63
N SER A 57 -15.34 3.50 -8.68
CA SER A 57 -14.73 2.63 -9.69
C SER A 57 -13.81 1.57 -9.09
N LEU A 58 -12.99 1.92 -8.09
CA LEU A 58 -12.10 0.98 -7.40
C LEU A 58 -12.86 -0.13 -6.65
N TRP A 59 -13.94 0.24 -5.95
CA TRP A 59 -14.81 -0.73 -5.28
C TRP A 59 -15.48 -1.67 -6.28
N ASN A 60 -16.02 -1.11 -7.36
CA ASN A 60 -16.68 -1.89 -8.42
C ASN A 60 -15.68 -2.81 -9.13
N ALA A 61 -14.47 -2.34 -9.41
CA ALA A 61 -13.41 -3.12 -10.03
C ALA A 61 -12.96 -4.27 -9.12
N GLN A 62 -12.81 -4.02 -7.81
CA GLN A 62 -12.53 -5.08 -6.85
C GLN A 62 -13.60 -6.16 -6.89
N GLN A 63 -14.88 -5.79 -6.82
CA GLN A 63 -15.98 -6.77 -6.87
C GLN A 63 -15.94 -7.60 -8.16
N LYS A 64 -15.68 -6.98 -9.32
CA LYS A 64 -15.58 -7.70 -10.60
C LYS A 64 -14.40 -8.67 -10.63
N VAL A 65 -13.25 -8.28 -10.08
CA VAL A 65 -12.07 -9.14 -9.99
C VAL A 65 -12.31 -10.29 -9.01
N GLU A 66 -13.02 -10.05 -7.92
CA GLU A 66 -13.42 -11.07 -6.94
C GLU A 66 -14.49 -12.04 -7.49
N GLU A 67 -15.48 -11.55 -8.22
CA GLU A 67 -16.45 -12.36 -8.94
C GLU A 67 -15.76 -13.31 -9.94
N TYR A 68 -14.77 -12.78 -10.67
CA TYR A 68 -13.99 -13.57 -11.63
C TYR A 68 -13.17 -14.66 -10.94
N ILE A 69 -12.41 -14.33 -9.88
CA ILE A 69 -11.51 -15.32 -9.26
C ILE A 69 -12.28 -16.49 -8.63
N LEU A 70 -13.51 -16.25 -8.17
CA LEU A 70 -14.38 -17.30 -7.64
C LEU A 70 -14.78 -18.35 -8.70
N GLN A 71 -14.75 -17.99 -9.98
CA GLN A 71 -15.03 -18.89 -11.10
C GLN A 71 -13.78 -19.68 -11.55
N VAL A 72 -12.58 -19.27 -11.12
CA VAL A 72 -11.32 -19.93 -11.52
C VAL A 72 -11.20 -21.30 -10.84
N LYS A 73 -11.10 -22.35 -11.67
CA LYS A 73 -10.99 -23.74 -11.21
C LYS A 73 -9.83 -23.90 -10.24
N GLY A 74 -10.14 -24.40 -9.04
CA GLY A 74 -9.14 -24.70 -8.02
C GLY A 74 -8.76 -23.52 -7.13
N PHE A 75 -9.32 -22.32 -7.36
CA PHE A 75 -9.30 -21.25 -6.37
C PHE A 75 -10.16 -21.62 -5.15
N ASN A 76 -9.75 -21.17 -3.95
CA ASN A 76 -10.48 -21.33 -2.69
C ASN A 76 -11.16 -22.70 -2.49
N ARG A 77 -10.42 -23.81 -2.69
CA ARG A 77 -10.97 -25.19 -2.67
C ARG A 77 -11.73 -25.53 -1.39
N SER A 78 -11.32 -24.95 -0.27
CA SER A 78 -11.95 -25.13 1.04
C SER A 78 -13.17 -24.23 1.26
N LYS A 79 -13.62 -23.48 0.24
CA LYS A 79 -14.78 -22.58 0.28
C LYS A 79 -14.75 -21.62 1.48
N LYS A 80 -13.58 -21.06 1.77
CA LYS A 80 -13.43 -20.11 2.87
C LYS A 80 -14.24 -18.84 2.57
N PRO A 81 -14.84 -18.19 3.58
CA PRO A 81 -15.49 -16.90 3.38
C PRO A 81 -14.47 -15.81 2.99
N ARG A 82 -14.95 -14.81 2.25
CA ARG A 82 -14.19 -13.57 2.02
C ARG A 82 -14.10 -12.80 3.33
N ARG A 83 -12.93 -12.25 3.66
CA ARG A 83 -12.76 -11.36 4.82
C ARG A 83 -13.65 -10.11 4.66
N PRO A 84 -14.39 -9.65 5.67
CA PRO A 84 -15.26 -8.47 5.53
C PRO A 84 -14.49 -7.15 5.32
N TRP A 85 -13.30 -7.04 5.91
CA TRP A 85 -12.48 -5.84 5.78
C TRP A 85 -12.26 -5.44 4.32
N GLN A 86 -12.67 -4.21 4.01
CA GLN A 86 -12.54 -3.58 2.70
C GLN A 86 -13.14 -4.43 1.57
N ASP A 87 -14.29 -5.08 1.80
CA ASP A 87 -15.05 -5.79 0.75
C ASP A 87 -16.05 -4.88 0.01
N GLY A 88 -16.21 -3.64 0.46
CA GLY A 88 -17.11 -2.65 -0.12
C GLY A 88 -18.57 -2.77 0.36
N SER A 89 -18.87 -3.66 1.30
CA SER A 89 -20.20 -3.83 1.91
C SER A 89 -20.43 -2.94 3.14
N GLU A 90 -19.37 -2.42 3.74
CA GLU A 90 -19.45 -1.52 4.89
C GLU A 90 -20.02 -0.14 4.51
N ASN A 91 -20.74 0.51 5.44
CA ASN A 91 -21.35 1.83 5.22
C ASN A 91 -20.32 2.92 4.88
N ASN A 92 -19.04 2.70 5.17
CA ASN A 92 -17.98 3.67 4.91
C ASN A 92 -17.10 3.26 3.71
N THR A 93 -17.63 3.45 2.49
CA THR A 93 -16.88 3.33 1.24
C THR A 93 -16.31 4.67 0.77
N SER A 94 -16.13 5.65 1.65
CA SER A 94 -15.61 6.98 1.29
C SER A 94 -14.12 6.96 0.98
N VAL A 95 -13.40 5.95 1.46
CA VAL A 95 -11.95 5.80 1.30
C VAL A 95 -11.61 4.38 0.90
N TYR A 96 -10.75 4.22 -0.10
CA TYR A 96 -10.18 2.95 -0.49
C TYR A 96 -8.70 2.89 -0.07
N ILE A 97 -8.29 1.83 0.65
CA ILE A 97 -6.91 1.72 1.17
C ILE A 97 -6.14 0.64 0.40
N MET A 98 -5.06 1.03 -0.25
CA MET A 98 -4.08 0.12 -0.82
C MET A 98 -2.95 -0.10 0.18
N GLY A 99 -2.47 -1.34 0.28
CA GLY A 99 -1.49 -1.73 1.28
C GLY A 99 -0.29 -2.43 0.66
N SER A 100 0.92 -2.14 1.17
CA SER A 100 2.12 -2.88 0.80
C SER A 100 2.88 -3.32 2.05
N GLN A 101 3.35 -4.56 2.06
CA GLN A 101 4.15 -5.08 3.17
C GLN A 101 5.48 -4.34 3.28
N MET A 102 5.90 -4.04 4.50
CA MET A 102 7.23 -3.44 4.73
C MET A 102 8.33 -4.50 4.80
N PHE A 103 8.01 -5.67 5.36
CA PHE A 103 8.97 -6.72 5.65
C PHE A 103 8.51 -8.08 5.13
N PHE A 104 9.48 -8.89 4.72
CA PHE A 104 9.30 -10.31 4.45
C PHE A 104 10.15 -11.15 5.39
N LYS A 105 9.62 -12.32 5.77
CA LYS A 105 10.35 -13.26 6.62
C LYS A 105 11.46 -13.93 5.80
N ARG A 106 12.66 -14.01 6.35
CA ARG A 106 13.77 -14.77 5.78
C ARG A 106 13.45 -16.25 5.78
N THR A 107 13.42 -16.83 4.60
CA THR A 107 13.34 -18.28 4.40
C THR A 107 14.25 -18.65 3.23
N LYS A 108 14.43 -19.96 2.99
CA LYS A 108 15.22 -20.44 1.83
C LYS A 108 14.66 -19.93 0.50
N SER A 109 13.35 -19.70 0.39
CA SER A 109 12.72 -19.25 -0.86
C SER A 109 12.79 -17.75 -1.08
N THR A 110 13.10 -16.95 -0.05
CA THR A 110 13.12 -15.49 -0.15
C THR A 110 14.52 -14.90 -0.32
N SER A 111 15.57 -15.72 -0.30
CA SER A 111 16.97 -15.27 -0.40
C SER A 111 17.25 -14.39 -1.63
N ARG A 112 16.69 -14.76 -2.79
CA ARG A 112 16.81 -13.96 -4.03
C ARG A 112 16.11 -12.60 -3.92
N ARG A 113 14.98 -12.53 -3.21
CA ARG A 113 14.23 -11.28 -2.99
C ARG A 113 14.95 -10.37 -2.00
N GLU A 114 15.58 -10.95 -0.99
CA GLU A 114 16.40 -10.19 -0.05
C GLU A 114 17.60 -9.54 -0.76
N ALA A 115 18.30 -10.29 -1.61
CA ALA A 115 19.41 -9.77 -2.39
C ALA A 115 19.01 -8.70 -3.43
N SER A 116 17.72 -8.58 -3.77
CA SER A 116 17.24 -7.60 -4.76
C SER A 116 16.83 -6.25 -4.16
N VAL A 117 17.01 -6.04 -2.85
CA VAL A 117 16.77 -4.74 -2.20
C VAL A 117 17.86 -3.76 -2.66
N LYS A 118 17.50 -2.73 -3.44
CA LYS A 118 18.45 -1.78 -4.05
C LYS A 118 18.26 -0.31 -3.64
N TYR A 119 17.25 0.00 -2.84
CA TYR A 119 16.93 1.37 -2.46
C TYR A 119 17.57 1.73 -1.11
N LYS A 120 17.75 3.03 -0.87
CA LYS A 120 18.25 3.56 0.40
C LYS A 120 17.27 3.23 1.52
N LEU A 121 17.74 2.56 2.56
CA LEU A 121 16.93 2.20 3.73
C LEU A 121 16.99 3.32 4.77
N HIS A 122 15.84 3.59 5.40
CA HIS A 122 15.81 4.35 6.64
C HIS A 122 16.60 3.60 7.72
N PRO A 123 17.33 4.28 8.64
CA PRO A 123 18.15 3.63 9.66
C PRO A 123 17.42 2.56 10.48
N TRP A 124 16.14 2.78 10.81
CA TRP A 124 15.31 1.78 11.50
C TRP A 124 15.16 0.48 10.72
N ILE A 125 14.92 0.60 9.41
CA ILE A 125 14.71 -0.53 8.49
C ILE A 125 16.03 -1.25 8.22
N GLU A 126 17.14 -0.50 8.11
CA GLU A 126 18.47 -1.07 7.98
C GLU A 126 18.86 -1.92 9.21
N LYS A 127 18.52 -1.46 10.42
CA LYS A 127 18.73 -2.24 11.65
C LYS A 127 17.96 -3.55 11.62
N VAL A 128 16.68 -3.53 11.23
CA VAL A 128 15.85 -4.74 11.05
C VAL A 128 16.49 -5.69 10.03
N ALA A 129 16.94 -5.16 8.90
CA ALA A 129 17.59 -5.95 7.85
C ALA A 129 18.85 -6.65 8.36
N LYS A 130 19.62 -6.06 9.27
CA LYS A 130 20.86 -6.66 9.78
C LYS A 130 20.65 -7.63 10.95
N GLN A 131 19.64 -7.39 11.79
CA GLN A 131 19.57 -7.98 13.14
C GLN A 131 18.37 -8.92 13.37
N SER A 132 17.46 -9.06 12.40
CA SER A 132 16.21 -9.80 12.61
C SER A 132 16.03 -11.00 11.66
N ALA A 133 14.94 -11.74 11.83
CA ALA A 133 14.50 -12.74 10.86
C ALA A 133 13.75 -12.14 9.65
N TRP A 134 13.74 -10.81 9.51
CA TRP A 134 12.97 -10.08 8.52
C TRP A 134 13.86 -9.17 7.68
N PHE A 135 13.54 -9.07 6.39
CA PHE A 135 14.22 -8.19 5.45
C PHE A 135 13.22 -7.23 4.80
N PRO A 136 13.64 -6.03 4.38
CA PRO A 136 12.76 -5.05 3.78
C PRO A 136 12.19 -5.52 2.44
N ASN A 137 10.98 -5.05 2.13
CA ASN A 137 10.33 -5.33 0.87
C ASN A 137 11.14 -4.77 -0.31
N PRO A 138 11.72 -5.60 -1.20
CA PRO A 138 12.50 -5.12 -2.36
C PRO A 138 11.64 -4.35 -3.35
N ASP A 139 10.32 -4.55 -3.26
CA ASP A 139 9.28 -4.03 -4.11
C ASP A 139 8.54 -2.86 -3.42
N ARG A 140 9.22 -2.10 -2.55
CA ARG A 140 8.65 -0.95 -1.85
C ARG A 140 8.01 0.01 -2.87
N PRO A 141 6.75 0.45 -2.66
CA PRO A 141 6.12 1.40 -3.55
C PRO A 141 6.94 2.69 -3.63
N VAL A 142 7.11 3.22 -4.84
CA VAL A 142 7.77 4.50 -5.07
C VAL A 142 6.74 5.59 -5.30
N VAL A 143 7.04 6.79 -4.83
CA VAL A 143 6.19 7.97 -5.05
C VAL A 143 6.96 8.95 -5.92
N LEU A 144 6.35 9.36 -7.04
CA LEU A 144 7.02 10.08 -8.11
C LEU A 144 6.23 11.32 -8.53
N GLU A 145 6.90 12.24 -9.22
CA GLU A 145 6.29 13.40 -9.90
C GLU A 145 6.89 13.56 -11.31
N PRO A 146 6.10 13.86 -12.35
CA PRO A 146 6.62 14.24 -13.65
C PRO A 146 7.21 15.65 -13.60
N CYS A 147 8.51 15.75 -13.86
CA CYS A 147 9.24 17.02 -13.99
C CYS A 147 9.92 17.08 -15.36
N ASN A 148 9.48 18.00 -16.23
CA ASN A 148 10.05 18.20 -17.58
C ASN A 148 10.10 16.91 -18.42
N GLY A 149 9.02 16.12 -18.39
CA GLY A 149 8.91 14.87 -19.16
C GLY A 149 9.63 13.67 -18.56
N VAL A 150 10.22 13.79 -17.37
CA VAL A 150 10.89 12.69 -16.66
C VAL A 150 10.25 12.50 -15.28
N LEU A 151 10.05 11.24 -14.86
CA LEU A 151 9.60 10.95 -13.50
C LEU A 151 10.76 11.11 -12.51
N ARG A 152 10.54 11.87 -11.44
CA ARG A 152 11.48 12.05 -10.33
C ARG A 152 10.90 11.55 -9.03
N ASP A 153 11.76 11.21 -8.08
CA ASP A 153 11.34 10.89 -6.72
C ASP A 153 10.61 12.11 -6.12
N ILE A 154 9.49 11.87 -5.44
CA ILE A 154 8.73 12.96 -4.85
C ILE A 154 9.55 13.73 -3.81
N ASN A 155 10.53 13.09 -3.15
CA ASN A 155 11.38 13.76 -2.17
C ASN A 155 12.25 14.86 -2.81
N ASP A 156 12.50 14.77 -4.12
CA ASP A 156 13.23 15.78 -4.90
C ASP A 156 12.30 16.84 -5.54
N SER A 157 11.00 16.78 -5.21
CA SER A 157 9.93 17.59 -5.80
C SER A 157 9.43 18.69 -4.84
N VAL A 158 8.65 19.64 -5.35
CA VAL A 158 8.09 20.74 -4.54
C VAL A 158 6.56 20.76 -4.65
N PRO A 159 5.80 20.40 -3.59
CA PRO A 159 6.28 19.96 -2.27
C PRO A 159 6.81 18.51 -2.29
N PRO A 160 7.71 18.14 -1.35
CA PRO A 160 8.36 16.83 -1.34
C PRO A 160 7.50 15.71 -0.73
N TYR A 161 6.18 15.79 -0.91
CA TYR A 161 5.20 14.87 -0.34
C TYR A 161 3.85 15.03 -1.04
N LEU A 162 3.00 13.99 -0.95
CA LEU A 162 1.61 14.03 -1.40
C LEU A 162 0.73 14.76 -0.39
N ARG A 163 -0.23 15.53 -0.88
CA ARG A 163 -1.24 16.26 -0.11
C ARG A 163 -2.63 15.70 -0.40
N THR A 164 -3.53 15.84 0.57
CA THR A 164 -4.97 15.59 0.34
C THR A 164 -5.42 16.40 -0.89
N GLY A 165 -6.13 15.75 -1.81
CA GLY A 165 -6.56 16.38 -3.07
C GLY A 165 -5.58 16.23 -4.24
N ASP A 166 -4.36 15.72 -4.03
CA ASP A 166 -3.47 15.41 -5.16
C ASP A 166 -4.11 14.33 -6.05
N LEU A 167 -4.14 14.57 -7.35
CA LEU A 167 -4.52 13.56 -8.33
C LEU A 167 -3.31 12.65 -8.57
N VAL A 168 -3.47 11.36 -8.31
CA VAL A 168 -2.40 10.38 -8.46
C VAL A 168 -2.76 9.31 -9.48
N TRP A 169 -1.77 8.92 -10.28
CA TRP A 169 -1.79 7.70 -11.07
C TRP A 169 -1.12 6.59 -10.28
N ILE A 170 -1.82 5.47 -10.06
CA ILE A 170 -1.31 4.35 -9.28
C ILE A 170 -1.15 3.11 -10.17
N SER A 171 0.07 2.59 -10.24
CA SER A 171 0.37 1.25 -10.77
C SER A 171 0.35 0.24 -9.61
N PHE A 172 -0.37 -0.87 -9.74
CA PHE A 172 -0.50 -1.86 -8.67
C PHE A 172 -0.65 -3.30 -9.20
N PHE A 173 -0.43 -4.27 -8.30
CA PHE A 173 -0.74 -5.67 -8.52
C PHE A 173 -1.91 -6.10 -7.64
N VAL A 174 -2.66 -7.09 -8.09
CA VAL A 174 -3.73 -7.73 -7.31
C VAL A 174 -3.25 -9.10 -6.86
N GLU A 175 -3.35 -9.35 -5.55
CA GLU A 175 -2.98 -10.61 -4.92
C GLU A 175 -4.19 -11.20 -4.19
N PHE A 176 -4.41 -12.51 -4.33
CA PHE A 176 -5.41 -13.23 -3.56
C PHE A 176 -4.73 -14.09 -2.51
N VAL A 177 -5.04 -13.85 -1.24
CA VAL A 177 -4.44 -14.54 -0.12
C VAL A 177 -5.47 -15.47 0.50
N ILE A 178 -5.22 -16.78 0.47
CA ILE A 178 -6.04 -17.79 1.15
C ILE A 178 -5.42 -18.05 2.52
N GLY A 179 -5.96 -17.40 3.55
CA GLY A 179 -5.56 -17.60 4.94
C GLY A 179 -6.20 -18.84 5.57
N ILE A 180 -6.07 -19.01 6.89
CA ILE A 180 -6.61 -20.17 7.62
C ILE A 180 -8.15 -20.17 7.60
N ASN A 181 -8.77 -19.05 7.99
CA ASN A 181 -10.22 -18.95 8.16
C ASN A 181 -10.92 -18.20 7.02
N HIS A 182 -10.21 -17.30 6.35
CA HIS A 182 -10.77 -16.42 5.32
C HIS A 182 -9.82 -16.34 4.13
N TRP A 183 -10.32 -15.93 2.98
CA TRP A 183 -9.50 -15.38 1.92
C TRP A 183 -9.69 -13.87 1.80
N SER A 184 -8.73 -13.17 1.20
CA SER A 184 -8.80 -11.72 0.97
C SER A 184 -8.13 -11.36 -0.35
N THR A 185 -8.53 -10.20 -0.88
CA THR A 185 -7.86 -9.56 -2.01
C THR A 185 -7.03 -8.40 -1.49
N THR A 186 -5.80 -8.29 -1.97
CA THR A 186 -4.88 -7.21 -1.65
C THR A 186 -4.51 -6.49 -2.93
N PHE A 187 -4.60 -5.16 -2.89
CA PHE A 187 -4.18 -4.27 -3.95
C PHE A 187 -2.87 -3.63 -3.50
N SER A 188 -1.77 -4.15 -4.05
CA SER A 188 -0.39 -3.84 -3.65
C SER A 188 0.18 -2.81 -4.62
N PRO A 189 0.31 -1.53 -4.21
CA PRO A 189 0.81 -0.48 -5.09
C PRO A 189 2.30 -0.67 -5.37
N ARG A 190 2.75 -0.10 -6.48
CA ARG A 190 4.15 -0.14 -6.94
C ARG A 190 4.67 1.25 -7.25
N GLU A 191 3.89 2.02 -7.98
CA GLU A 191 4.24 3.39 -8.35
C GLU A 191 3.02 4.25 -8.06
N ILE A 192 3.24 5.38 -7.39
CA ILE A 192 2.23 6.39 -7.11
C ILE A 192 2.78 7.68 -7.69
N ILE A 193 2.20 8.16 -8.78
CA ILE A 193 2.70 9.32 -9.52
C ILE A 193 1.74 10.48 -9.28
N ARG A 194 2.19 11.58 -8.67
CA ARG A 194 1.40 12.82 -8.62
C ARG A 194 1.31 13.41 -10.01
N VAL A 195 0.11 13.59 -10.54
CA VAL A 195 -0.12 14.13 -11.90
C VAL A 195 -0.87 15.46 -11.90
N GLY A 196 -1.32 15.92 -10.73
CA GLY A 196 -1.96 17.21 -10.55
C GLY A 196 -2.57 17.32 -9.16
N THR A 197 -3.41 18.33 -8.97
CA THR A 197 -4.16 18.55 -7.73
C THR A 197 -5.57 18.99 -8.11
N VAL A 198 -6.58 18.46 -7.43
CA VAL A 198 -7.97 18.90 -7.64
C VAL A 198 -8.21 20.25 -6.95
N SER A 199 -9.20 21.00 -7.43
CA SER A 199 -9.60 22.25 -6.77
C SER A 199 -9.98 21.97 -5.32
N SER A 200 -9.58 22.84 -4.40
CA SER A 200 -9.90 22.72 -2.97
C SER A 200 -11.42 22.63 -2.71
N GLU A 201 -12.24 23.25 -3.57
CA GLU A 201 -13.71 23.19 -3.49
C GLU A 201 -14.28 21.78 -3.73
N LEU A 202 -13.51 20.90 -4.39
CA LEU A 202 -13.89 19.52 -4.68
C LEU A 202 -13.33 18.53 -3.65
N VAL A 203 -12.42 18.98 -2.78
CA VAL A 203 -11.92 18.19 -1.65
C VAL A 203 -12.90 18.44 -0.51
N GLY A 204 -13.88 17.54 -0.35
CA GLY A 204 -14.82 17.61 0.76
C GLY A 204 -14.11 17.51 2.11
N ASP A 205 -14.01 18.64 2.81
CA ASP A 205 -13.64 18.76 4.21
C ASP A 205 -14.88 18.59 5.12
#